data_AF-A0AAV6HHR5-F1
#
_entry.id   AF-A0AAV6HHR5-F1
#
_cell.length_a   1.000
_cell.length_b   1.000
_cell.length_c   1.000
_cell.angle_alpha   90.00
_cell.angle_beta   90.00
_cell.angle_gamma   90.00
#
_symmetry.space_group_name_H-M   'P 1'
#
loop_
_entity.id
_entity.type
_entity.pdbx_description
1 polymer ?
#
loop_
_entity_poly.entity_id
_entity_poly.type
_entity_poly.pdbx_seq_one_letter_code
_entity_poly.pdbx_strand_id
1 'polypeptide(L)'
;MEITATEMISRGENDDGEGLQRLTSTIGAKLAEGAQKTKSLISSACIFTVPKDLRKVNQSAYTPRLLAIGPLHRNDKHLSTAMQQVKMSYTDHLLSRLAAGMEGQELEEKKNAVLRECLVEMKKSIVDANNCYLDEVNLDEEMLLVDGCFILELVYRDRTLELEVRKLKASAL
;
A
#
# COMPACT_ATOMS: atom_id res chain seq x y z
N MET A 1 31.02 -32.57 -77.97
CA MET A 1 31.20 -33.27 -76.69
C MET A 1 31.12 -32.22 -75.61
N GLU A 2 29.90 -32.03 -75.12
CA GLU A 2 29.51 -31.10 -74.04
C GLU A 2 29.99 -31.64 -72.70
N ILE A 3 30.40 -30.75 -71.78
CA ILE A 3 30.00 -30.83 -70.36
C ILE A 3 29.83 -29.38 -69.87
N THR A 4 28.61 -29.07 -69.46
CA THR A 4 28.11 -27.77 -68.99
C THR A 4 28.56 -27.45 -67.58
N ALA A 5 28.98 -26.21 -67.33
CA ALA A 5 29.19 -25.65 -66.00
C ALA A 5 27.85 -25.34 -65.32
N THR A 6 27.23 -26.37 -64.75
CA THR A 6 26.05 -26.22 -63.89
C THR A 6 26.28 -27.05 -62.65
N GLU A 7 26.87 -26.46 -61.60
CA GLU A 7 26.73 -26.85 -60.18
C GLU A 7 27.64 -25.99 -59.30
N MET A 8 27.31 -24.71 -59.14
CA MET A 8 27.86 -23.85 -58.08
C MET A 8 26.79 -22.88 -57.58
N ILE A 9 25.61 -23.38 -57.18
CA ILE A 9 24.71 -22.64 -56.29
C ILE A 9 24.05 -23.62 -55.32
N SER A 10 24.78 -24.03 -54.28
CA SER A 10 24.16 -24.44 -53.02
C SER A 10 24.17 -23.24 -52.07
N ARG A 11 23.29 -22.29 -52.39
CA ARG A 11 22.36 -21.64 -51.45
C ARG A 11 22.88 -21.45 -50.02
N GLY A 12 23.74 -20.44 -49.83
CA GLY A 12 24.02 -19.83 -48.53
C GLY A 12 22.98 -18.77 -48.15
N GLU A 13 21.69 -19.11 -48.23
CA GLU A 13 20.58 -18.20 -47.91
C GLU A 13 19.55 -18.98 -47.08
N ASN A 14 19.74 -19.07 -45.76
CA ASN A 14 18.72 -19.56 -44.82
C ASN A 14 18.98 -19.14 -43.35
N ASP A 15 20.15 -18.60 -43.01
CA ASP A 15 20.51 -18.26 -41.61
C ASP A 15 19.86 -16.95 -41.11
N ASP A 16 19.80 -15.93 -41.97
CA ASP A 16 19.29 -14.60 -41.61
C ASP A 16 17.76 -14.59 -41.32
N GLY A 17 16.99 -15.42 -42.04
CA GLY A 17 15.54 -15.52 -41.89
C GLY A 17 15.11 -16.27 -40.63
N GLU A 18 15.83 -17.34 -40.28
CA GLU A 18 15.57 -18.13 -39.07
C GLU A 18 15.94 -17.34 -37.80
N GLY A 19 17.07 -16.64 -37.83
CA GLY A 19 17.50 -15.74 -36.75
C GLY A 19 16.50 -14.62 -36.48
N LEU A 20 16.01 -13.95 -37.53
CA LEU A 20 15.02 -12.87 -37.41
C LEU A 20 13.67 -13.37 -36.89
N GLN A 21 13.22 -14.55 -37.34
CA GLN A 21 11.99 -15.17 -36.87
C GLN A 21 12.05 -15.56 -35.38
N ARG A 22 13.20 -16.11 -34.94
CA ARG A 22 13.45 -16.44 -33.54
C ARG A 22 13.46 -15.20 -32.66
N LEU A 23 14.14 -14.13 -33.10
CA LEU A 23 14.16 -12.85 -32.39
C LEU A 23 12.76 -12.23 -32.29
N THR A 24 11.99 -12.25 -33.38
CA THR A 24 10.62 -11.71 -33.42
C THR A 24 9.71 -12.45 -32.44
N SER A 25 9.75 -13.78 -32.42
CA SER A 25 9.01 -14.60 -31.46
C SER A 25 9.41 -14.29 -30.02
N THR A 26 10.72 -14.13 -29.76
CA THR A 26 11.24 -13.82 -28.42
C THR A 26 10.77 -12.45 -27.94
N ILE A 27 10.83 -11.42 -28.79
CA ILE A 27 10.36 -10.07 -28.46
C ILE A 27 8.84 -10.09 -28.25
N GLY A 28 8.09 -10.74 -29.14
CA GLY A 28 6.64 -10.87 -29.01
C GLY A 28 6.20 -11.48 -27.68
N ALA A 29 6.87 -12.55 -27.24
CA ALA A 29 6.61 -13.16 -25.94
C ALA A 29 6.89 -12.20 -24.77
N LYS A 30 8.02 -11.48 -24.79
CA LYS A 30 8.36 -10.49 -23.75
C LYS A 30 7.37 -9.33 -23.71
N LEU A 31 6.90 -8.87 -24.87
CA LEU A 31 5.90 -7.81 -24.95
C LEU A 31 4.56 -8.27 -24.38
N ALA A 32 4.12 -9.49 -24.70
CA ALA A 32 2.89 -10.07 -24.17
C ALA A 32 2.98 -10.28 -22.64
N GLU A 33 4.09 -10.82 -22.16
CA GLU A 33 4.37 -11.01 -20.73
C GLU A 33 4.36 -9.67 -20.00
N GLY A 34 5.07 -8.66 -20.52
CA GLY A 34 5.09 -7.32 -19.96
C GLY A 34 3.69 -6.69 -19.90
N ALA A 35 2.92 -6.77 -20.98
CA ALA A 35 1.55 -6.24 -21.03
C ALA A 35 0.62 -6.93 -20.02
N GLN A 36 0.71 -8.26 -19.90
CA GLN A 36 -0.08 -9.02 -18.94
C GLN A 36 0.31 -8.70 -17.50
N LYS A 37 1.60 -8.61 -17.21
CA LYS A 37 2.12 -8.26 -15.88
C LYS A 37 1.69 -6.84 -15.47
N THR A 38 1.80 -5.87 -16.37
CA THR A 38 1.34 -4.49 -16.14
C THR A 38 -0.16 -4.45 -15.89
N LYS A 39 -0.97 -5.16 -16.68
CA LYS A 39 -2.42 -5.24 -16.48
C LYS A 39 -2.76 -5.82 -15.10
N SER A 40 -2.09 -6.90 -14.69
CA SER A 40 -2.28 -7.52 -13.38
C SER A 40 -1.93 -6.56 -12.25
N LEU A 41 -0.73 -5.96 -12.28
CA LEU A 41 -0.25 -5.01 -11.26
C LEU A 41 -1.17 -3.80 -11.11
N ILE A 42 -1.61 -3.20 -12.23
CA ILE A 42 -2.50 -2.04 -12.19
C ILE A 42 -3.91 -2.41 -11.72
N SER A 43 -4.36 -3.65 -11.97
CA SER A 43 -5.69 -4.09 -11.53
C SER A 43 -5.77 -4.38 -10.03
N SER A 44 -4.65 -4.67 -9.37
CA SER A 44 -4.60 -4.96 -7.93
C SER A 44 -4.21 -3.75 -7.08
N ALA A 45 -3.33 -2.88 -7.58
CA ALA A 45 -2.85 -1.73 -6.83
C ALA A 45 -3.85 -0.57 -6.84
N CYS A 46 -4.03 0.09 -5.69
CA CYS A 46 -4.85 1.29 -5.54
C CYS A 46 -4.11 2.44 -4.84
N ILE A 47 -2.88 2.22 -4.38
CA ILE A 47 -2.01 3.21 -3.74
C ILE A 47 -0.74 3.35 -4.58
N PHE A 48 -0.51 4.57 -5.08
CA PHE A 48 0.57 4.88 -6.00
C PHE A 48 1.52 5.89 -5.39
N THR A 49 2.82 5.69 -5.56
CA THR A 49 3.79 6.73 -5.20
C THR A 49 3.76 7.87 -6.21
N VAL A 50 4.02 9.07 -5.71
CA VAL A 50 4.05 10.26 -6.57
C VAL A 50 5.30 10.20 -7.45
N PRO A 51 5.16 10.32 -8.80
CA PRO A 51 6.30 10.35 -9.71
C PRO A 51 7.36 11.36 -9.29
N LYS A 52 8.63 10.97 -9.40
CA LYS A 52 9.77 11.77 -8.91
C LYS A 52 9.79 13.19 -9.47
N ASP A 53 9.44 13.35 -10.74
CA ASP A 53 9.48 14.67 -11.37
C ASP A 53 8.35 15.59 -10.87
N LEU A 54 7.16 15.05 -10.58
CA LEU A 54 6.10 15.81 -9.90
C LEU A 54 6.52 16.18 -8.47
N ARG A 55 7.14 15.23 -7.76
CA ARG A 55 7.63 15.46 -6.40
C ARG A 55 8.73 16.53 -6.34
N LYS A 56 9.60 16.64 -7.35
CA LYS A 56 10.64 17.69 -7.43
C LYS A 56 10.05 19.09 -7.57
N VAL A 57 8.91 19.23 -8.26
CA VAL A 57 8.24 20.54 -8.43
C VAL A 57 7.75 21.07 -7.09
N ASN A 58 7.15 20.22 -6.26
CA ASN A 58 6.72 20.60 -4.92
C ASN A 58 6.79 19.43 -3.94
N GLN A 59 7.95 19.24 -3.32
CA GLN A 59 8.17 18.15 -2.37
C GLN A 59 7.25 18.25 -1.14
N SER A 60 6.95 19.47 -0.70
CA SER A 60 6.15 19.73 0.51
C SER A 60 4.68 19.34 0.35
N ALA A 61 4.13 19.39 -0.88
CA ALA A 61 2.77 18.95 -1.16
C ALA A 61 2.57 17.44 -1.01
N TYR A 62 3.66 16.66 -1.14
CA TYR A 62 3.64 15.20 -1.09
C TYR A 62 4.38 14.63 0.12
N THR A 63 4.73 15.47 1.10
CA THR A 63 5.38 15.04 2.33
C THR A 63 4.47 15.41 3.49
N PRO A 64 4.03 14.44 4.30
CA PRO A 64 3.24 14.74 5.48
C PRO A 64 3.97 15.72 6.39
N ARG A 65 3.20 16.60 7.05
CA ARG A 65 3.73 17.64 7.94
C ARG A 65 3.69 17.24 9.41
N LEU A 66 2.74 16.40 9.79
CA LEU A 66 2.37 16.20 11.21
C LEU A 66 2.63 14.77 11.68
N LEU A 67 2.14 13.78 10.93
CA LEU A 67 2.28 12.37 11.26
C LEU A 67 2.32 11.52 9.98
N ALA A 68 2.91 10.33 10.10
CA ALA A 68 2.89 9.31 9.06
C ALA A 68 1.73 8.34 9.29
N ILE A 69 1.01 8.03 8.21
CA ILE A 69 0.03 6.95 8.13
C ILE A 69 0.53 5.99 7.05
N GLY A 70 0.64 4.71 7.39
CA GLY A 70 1.18 3.69 6.51
C GLY A 70 2.71 3.76 6.34
N PRO A 71 3.25 2.96 5.41
CA PRO A 71 4.66 2.63 5.39
C PRO A 71 5.55 3.68 4.73
N LEU A 72 5.02 4.46 3.79
CA LEU A 72 5.82 5.32 2.90
C LEU A 72 6.62 6.40 3.63
N HIS A 73 6.06 6.96 4.70
CA HIS A 73 6.64 8.05 5.47
C HIS A 73 7.01 7.66 6.91
N ARG A 74 6.95 6.36 7.25
CA ARG A 74 7.12 5.88 8.62
C ARG A 74 8.48 6.26 9.22
N ASN A 75 9.53 6.19 8.41
CA ASN A 75 10.91 6.40 8.84
C ASN A 75 11.41 7.85 8.62
N ASP A 76 10.52 8.76 8.21
CA ASP A 76 10.87 10.15 8.03
C ASP A 76 11.15 10.80 9.40
N LYS A 77 12.39 11.22 9.61
CA LYS A 77 12.84 11.75 10.91
C LYS A 77 12.02 12.93 11.41
N HIS A 78 11.53 13.79 10.51
CA HIS A 78 10.70 14.95 10.87
C HIS A 78 9.29 14.56 11.34
N LEU A 79 8.87 13.31 11.13
CA LEU A 79 7.58 12.77 11.57
C LEU A 79 7.68 11.94 12.86
N SER A 80 8.89 11.74 13.39
CA SER A 80 9.11 11.16 14.72
C SER A 80 8.86 12.22 15.80
N THR A 81 7.61 12.67 15.88
CA THR A 81 7.17 13.75 16.76
C THR A 81 6.26 13.20 17.87
N ALA A 82 5.85 14.07 18.79
CA ALA A 82 4.84 13.76 19.80
C ALA A 82 3.51 13.23 19.18
N MET A 83 3.25 13.49 17.90
CA MET A 83 2.05 12.99 17.21
C MET A 83 2.04 11.48 17.03
N GLN A 84 3.20 10.81 17.04
CA GLN A 84 3.24 9.35 17.07
C GLN A 84 2.67 8.82 18.39
N GLN A 85 2.92 9.51 19.51
CA GLN A 85 2.32 9.18 20.80
C GLN A 85 0.82 9.48 20.84
N VAL A 86 0.37 10.48 20.10
CA VAL A 86 -1.07 10.73 19.92
C VAL A 86 -1.75 9.55 19.24
N LYS A 87 -1.13 8.91 18.23
CA LYS A 87 -1.70 7.69 17.63
C LYS A 87 -1.86 6.58 18.67
N MET A 88 -0.82 6.33 19.47
CA MET A 88 -0.88 5.34 20.55
C MET A 88 -1.98 5.66 21.56
N SER A 89 -2.11 6.93 21.96
CA SER A 89 -3.17 7.37 22.86
C SER A 89 -4.56 7.17 22.24
N TYR A 90 -4.75 7.42 20.94
CA TYR A 90 -6.05 7.20 20.29
C TYR A 90 -6.39 5.71 20.21
N THR A 91 -5.41 4.85 19.94
CA THR A 91 -5.58 3.39 20.03
C THR A 91 -6.02 2.97 21.42
N ASP A 92 -5.36 3.47 22.46
CA ASP A 92 -5.71 3.19 23.86
C ASP A 92 -7.13 3.63 24.22
N HIS A 93 -7.52 4.84 23.78
CA HIS A 93 -8.88 5.34 23.96
C HIS A 93 -9.92 4.48 23.24
N LEU A 94 -9.67 4.07 22.00
CA LEU A 94 -10.58 3.21 21.25
C LEU A 94 -10.81 1.87 21.97
N LEU A 95 -9.73 1.25 22.43
CA LEU A 95 -9.81 -0.01 23.16
C LEU A 95 -10.57 0.16 24.49
N SER A 96 -10.33 1.27 25.19
CA SER A 96 -11.04 1.59 26.44
C SER A 96 -12.54 1.80 26.21
N ARG A 97 -12.93 2.39 25.08
CA ARG A 97 -14.36 2.50 24.69
C ARG A 97 -15.01 1.15 24.47
N LEU A 98 -14.29 0.17 23.92
CA LEU A 98 -14.79 -1.20 23.70
C LEU A 98 -14.93 -1.99 25.02
N ALA A 99 -14.27 -1.55 26.07
CA ALA A 99 -14.29 -2.13 27.41
C ALA A 99 -15.06 -1.25 28.41
N ALA A 100 -16.04 -0.47 27.93
CA ALA A 100 -16.81 0.45 28.76
C ALA A 100 -17.46 -0.27 29.96
N GLY A 101 -17.27 0.28 31.16
CA GLY A 101 -17.79 -0.27 32.42
C GLY A 101 -16.83 -1.22 33.14
N MET A 102 -15.66 -1.52 32.56
CA MET A 102 -14.58 -2.26 33.22
C MET A 102 -13.53 -1.30 33.79
N GLU A 103 -12.88 -1.68 34.88
CA GLU A 103 -11.84 -0.87 35.53
C GLU A 103 -10.63 -1.72 35.95
N GLY A 104 -9.49 -1.06 36.19
CA GLY A 104 -8.29 -1.69 36.72
C GLY A 104 -7.81 -2.86 35.87
N GLN A 105 -7.60 -4.02 36.50
CA GLN A 105 -7.05 -5.20 35.84
C GLN A 105 -7.99 -5.79 34.78
N GLU A 106 -9.31 -5.78 35.01
CA GLU A 106 -10.29 -6.31 34.05
C GLU A 106 -10.26 -5.53 32.73
N LEU A 107 -10.15 -4.20 32.82
CA LEU A 107 -10.01 -3.32 31.66
C LEU A 107 -8.76 -3.66 30.85
N GLU A 108 -7.61 -3.80 31.51
CA GLU A 108 -6.35 -4.11 30.84
C GLU A 108 -6.33 -5.52 30.23
N GLU A 109 -6.94 -6.51 30.89
CA GLU A 109 -7.11 -7.86 30.34
C GLU A 109 -7.98 -7.84 29.08
N LYS A 110 -9.09 -7.09 29.11
CA LYS A 110 -9.98 -6.94 27.94
C LYS A 110 -9.28 -6.24 26.78
N LYS A 111 -8.58 -5.12 27.04
CA LYS A 111 -7.79 -4.40 26.03
C LYS A 111 -6.75 -5.31 25.38
N ASN A 112 -6.01 -6.07 26.19
CA ASN A 112 -5.00 -7.01 25.71
C ASN A 112 -5.60 -8.20 24.93
N ALA A 113 -6.81 -8.65 25.27
CA ALA A 113 -7.51 -9.68 24.50
C ALA A 113 -7.88 -9.14 23.10
N VAL A 114 -8.50 -7.96 23.03
CA VAL A 114 -8.88 -7.31 21.76
C VAL A 114 -7.64 -7.02 20.90
N LEU A 115 -6.57 -6.48 21.49
CA LEU A 115 -5.31 -6.24 20.80
C LEU A 115 -4.76 -7.51 20.13
N ARG A 116 -4.77 -8.64 20.85
CA ARG A 116 -4.32 -9.93 20.31
C ARG A 116 -5.15 -10.38 19.11
N GLU A 117 -6.46 -10.27 19.19
CA GLU A 117 -7.36 -10.59 18.07
C GLU A 117 -7.08 -9.68 16.86
N CYS A 118 -6.97 -8.37 17.08
CA CYS A 118 -6.66 -7.41 16.02
C CYS A 118 -5.30 -7.70 15.36
N LEU A 119 -4.24 -8.00 16.12
CA LEU A 119 -2.92 -8.32 15.57
C LEU A 119 -2.96 -9.56 14.68
N VAL A 120 -3.73 -10.59 15.06
CA VAL A 120 -3.91 -11.80 14.24
C VAL A 120 -4.57 -11.45 12.91
N GLU A 121 -5.61 -10.63 12.92
CA GLU A 121 -6.29 -10.21 11.68
C GLU A 121 -5.44 -9.26 10.83
N MET A 122 -4.70 -8.33 11.44
CA MET A 122 -3.77 -7.46 10.72
C MET A 122 -2.70 -8.29 10.00
N LYS A 123 -2.13 -9.29 10.68
CA LYS A 123 -1.11 -10.16 10.11
C LYS A 123 -1.60 -10.94 8.89
N LYS A 124 -2.84 -11.43 8.92
CA LYS A 124 -3.47 -12.07 7.75
C LYS A 124 -3.67 -11.09 6.59
N SER A 125 -3.94 -9.83 6.92
CA SER A 125 -4.23 -8.77 5.95
C SER A 125 -2.98 -8.15 5.30
N ILE A 126 -1.76 -8.43 5.82
CA ILE A 126 -0.51 -7.81 5.31
C ILE A 126 -0.32 -8.09 3.81
N VAL A 127 -0.61 -9.30 3.34
CA VAL A 127 -0.44 -9.67 1.92
C VAL A 127 -1.35 -8.83 1.04
N ASP A 128 -2.64 -8.77 1.39
CA ASP A 128 -3.63 -7.99 0.64
C ASP A 128 -3.33 -6.49 0.71
N ALA A 129 -2.93 -5.99 1.89
CA ALA A 129 -2.53 -4.61 2.07
C ALA A 129 -1.28 -4.24 1.25
N ASN A 130 -0.30 -5.15 1.14
CA ASN A 130 0.86 -4.95 0.27
C ASN A 130 0.46 -4.88 -1.21
N ASN A 131 -0.48 -5.74 -1.64
CA ASN A 131 -0.97 -5.75 -3.02
C ASN A 131 -1.71 -4.45 -3.42
N CYS A 132 -2.18 -3.67 -2.43
CA CYS A 132 -2.75 -2.35 -2.67
C CYS A 132 -1.68 -1.32 -3.09
N TYR A 133 -0.40 -1.52 -2.77
CA TYR A 133 0.67 -0.62 -3.20
C TYR A 133 1.25 -1.06 -4.54
N LEU A 134 1.50 -0.12 -5.44
CA LEU A 134 2.21 -0.42 -6.68
C LEU A 134 3.68 -0.79 -6.42
N ASP A 135 4.31 -0.08 -5.47
CA ASP A 135 5.69 -0.31 -5.07
C ASP A 135 5.75 -1.27 -3.88
N GLU A 136 6.85 -2.02 -3.78
CA GLU A 136 7.10 -2.85 -2.61
C GLU A 136 7.30 -1.98 -1.37
N VAL A 137 6.55 -2.30 -0.30
CA VAL A 137 6.58 -1.57 0.96
C VAL A 137 6.75 -2.54 2.13
N ASN A 138 7.32 -2.04 3.23
CA ASN A 138 7.45 -2.81 4.46
C ASN A 138 6.29 -2.47 5.41
N LEU A 139 5.29 -3.35 5.44
CA LEU A 139 4.16 -3.30 6.35
C LEU A 139 4.38 -4.26 7.53
N ASP A 140 3.92 -3.87 8.71
CA ASP A 140 3.79 -4.77 9.85
C ASP A 140 2.44 -4.58 10.56
N GLU A 141 2.08 -5.59 11.35
CA GLU A 141 0.83 -5.67 12.09
C GLU A 141 0.65 -4.51 13.09
N GLU A 142 1.73 -4.02 13.69
CA GLU A 142 1.69 -2.92 14.66
C GLU A 142 1.29 -1.62 13.96
N MET A 143 1.92 -1.30 12.84
CA MET A 143 1.59 -0.12 12.04
C MET A 143 0.15 -0.14 11.58
N LEU A 144 -0.30 -1.25 10.99
CA LEU A 144 -1.67 -1.37 10.49
C LEU A 144 -2.70 -1.20 11.61
N LEU A 145 -2.44 -1.82 12.77
CA LEU A 145 -3.30 -1.70 13.94
C LEU A 145 -3.34 -0.27 14.47
N VAL A 146 -2.18 0.32 14.77
CA VAL A 146 -2.10 1.63 15.40
C VAL A 146 -2.65 2.72 14.49
N ASP A 147 -2.32 2.69 13.20
CA ASP A 147 -2.81 3.67 12.23
C ASP A 147 -4.32 3.51 11.98
N GLY A 148 -4.80 2.28 11.88
CA GLY A 148 -6.23 1.98 11.74
C GLY A 148 -7.04 2.43 12.94
N CYS A 149 -6.60 2.09 14.15
CA CYS A 149 -7.24 2.52 15.39
C CYS A 149 -7.22 4.05 15.56
N PHE A 150 -6.12 4.71 15.20
CA PHE A 150 -6.03 6.17 15.20
C PHE A 150 -7.09 6.80 14.28
N ILE A 151 -7.22 6.32 13.04
CA ILE A 151 -8.21 6.84 12.09
C ILE A 151 -9.63 6.60 12.60
N LEU A 152 -9.93 5.39 13.11
CA LEU A 152 -11.25 5.06 13.63
C LEU A 152 -11.63 5.95 14.81
N GLU A 153 -10.75 6.07 15.81
CA GLU A 153 -11.01 6.92 16.98
C GLU A 153 -11.13 8.40 16.62
N LEU A 154 -10.32 8.88 15.67
CA LEU A 154 -10.42 10.25 15.17
C LEU A 154 -11.81 10.53 14.58
N VAL A 155 -12.32 9.62 13.75
CA VAL A 155 -13.68 9.71 13.18
C VAL A 155 -14.76 9.59 14.25
N TYR A 156 -14.58 8.71 15.25
CA TYR A 156 -15.54 8.58 16.36
C TYR A 156 -15.65 9.87 17.19
N ARG A 157 -14.53 10.52 17.48
CA ARG A 157 -14.50 11.78 18.23
C ARG A 157 -15.14 12.92 17.46
N ASP A 158 -14.81 13.05 16.17
CA ASP A 158 -15.38 14.07 15.31
C ASP A 158 -16.92 13.99 15.27
N ARG A 159 -17.45 12.78 15.04
CA ARG A 159 -18.89 12.51 15.05
C ARG A 159 -19.55 12.80 16.41
N THR A 160 -18.87 12.52 17.51
CA THR A 160 -19.38 12.78 18.85
C THR A 160 -19.47 14.28 19.12
N LEU A 161 -18.41 15.02 18.77
CA LEU A 161 -18.37 16.49 18.88
C LEU A 161 -19.46 17.15 18.05
N GLU A 162 -19.69 16.69 16.80
CA GLU A 162 -20.78 17.20 15.98
C GLU A 162 -22.16 17.04 16.64
N LEU A 163 -22.41 15.89 17.26
CA LEU A 163 -23.68 15.60 17.93
C LEU A 163 -23.85 16.45 19.18
N GLU A 164 -22.80 16.66 19.97
CA GLU A 164 -22.83 17.53 21.16
C GLU A 164 -23.10 18.99 20.77
N VAL A 165 -22.42 19.50 19.73
CA VAL A 165 -22.67 20.86 19.20
C VAL A 165 -24.11 21.01 18.71
N ARG A 166 -24.66 19.99 18.02
CA ARG A 166 -26.07 20.02 17.58
C ARG A 166 -27.05 20.02 18.75
N LYS A 167 -26.80 19.22 19.80
CA LYS A 167 -27.64 19.18 21.01
C LYS A 167 -27.64 20.53 21.73
N LEU A 168 -26.46 21.14 21.90
CA LEU A 168 -26.34 22.45 22.54
C LEU A 168 -27.10 23.55 21.78
N LYS A 169 -27.06 23.53 20.44
CA LYS A 169 -27.84 24.44 19.60
C LYS A 169 -29.35 24.20 19.72
N ALA A 170 -29.78 22.95 19.82
CA ALA A 170 -31.19 22.59 19.96
C ALA A 170 -31.76 22.94 21.35
N SER A 171 -30.95 22.93 22.41
CA SER A 171 -31.35 23.34 23.76
C SER A 171 -31.33 24.86 23.99
N ALA A 172 -30.79 25.63 23.03
CA ALA A 172 -30.71 27.09 23.10
C ALA A 172 -31.83 27.81 22.30
N LEU A 173 -32.75 27.03 21.70
CA LEU A 173 -33.97 27.47 21.01
C LEU A 173 -35.19 27.08 21.84
#